data_AF-A0A7S0JYP1-F1
#
_entry.id   AF-A0A7S0JYP1-F1
#
_cell.length_a   1.000
_cell.length_b   1.000
_cell.length_c   1.000
_cell.angle_alpha   90.00
_cell.angle_beta   90.00
_cell.angle_gamma   90.00
#
_symmetry.space_group_name_H-M   'P 1'
#
loop_
_entity.id
_entity.type
_entity.pdbx_description
1 polymer ?
#
loop_
_entity_poly.entity_id
_entity_poly.type
_entity_poly.pdbx_seq_one_letter_code
_entity_poly.pdbx_strand_id
1 'polypeptide(L)'
;TTQSTAGAGSGRPASEAEPALHQVLRELEGGIRQSDRQYYLRTYRNVLVGSEVVDWIASRPYCSSRDHAVQIGQKLVDAGFLHHVTHEHPFKDEDLFYRLPPL
;
A
#
# COMPACT_ATOMS: atom_id res chain seq x y z
N THR A 1 -21.40 21.86 -9.21
CA THR A 1 -20.40 22.78 -9.80
C THR A 1 -19.09 22.61 -9.07
N THR A 2 -18.11 22.01 -9.79
CA THR A 2 -16.63 22.13 -9.69
C THR A 2 -15.97 22.04 -8.31
N GLN A 3 -14.97 21.17 -8.09
CA GLN A 3 -13.63 21.13 -8.72
C GLN A 3 -13.14 19.65 -8.70
N SER A 4 -12.51 19.02 -9.69
CA SER A 4 -11.46 19.37 -10.66
C SER A 4 -10.07 19.59 -10.05
N THR A 5 -9.26 18.53 -10.00
CA THR A 5 -7.79 18.51 -10.24
C THR A 5 -7.49 17.10 -10.80
N ALA A 6 -7.25 16.88 -12.09
CA ALA A 6 -6.16 17.34 -12.95
C ALA A 6 -4.77 16.94 -12.44
N GLY A 7 -4.05 16.20 -13.29
CA GLY A 7 -2.60 15.93 -13.19
C GLY A 7 -2.30 14.56 -12.59
N ALA A 8 -1.44 13.72 -13.15
CA ALA A 8 -0.49 13.93 -14.21
C ALA A 8 -0.09 12.58 -14.79
N GLY A 9 0.17 12.54 -16.09
CA GLY A 9 0.91 11.42 -16.66
C GLY A 9 2.29 11.36 -16.02
N SER A 10 2.74 10.16 -15.70
CA SER A 10 4.16 9.86 -15.56
C SER A 10 4.50 8.93 -16.70
N GLY A 11 4.97 9.52 -17.81
CA GLY A 11 5.65 8.78 -18.85
C GLY A 11 6.82 7.98 -18.27
N ARG A 12 7.03 6.81 -18.87
CA ARG A 12 8.24 5.93 -18.86
C ARG A 12 9.57 6.60 -18.45
N PRO A 13 10.56 5.87 -17.87
CA PRO A 13 10.96 4.52 -18.33
C PRO A 13 11.22 3.46 -17.25
N ALA A 14 11.33 2.23 -17.74
CA ALA A 14 11.46 0.98 -17.01
C ALA A 14 12.92 0.49 -16.96
N SER A 15 13.83 1.16 -16.24
CA SER A 15 15.23 0.70 -16.23
C SER A 15 16.00 0.66 -14.91
N GLU A 16 15.48 1.11 -13.76
CA GLU A 16 16.29 1.06 -12.52
C GLU A 16 15.45 0.58 -11.32
N ALA A 17 15.53 -0.72 -11.03
CA ALA A 17 15.21 -1.38 -9.75
C ALA A 17 13.81 -1.21 -9.10
N GLU A 18 12.82 -0.62 -9.76
CA GLU A 18 11.45 -0.56 -9.23
C GLU A 18 10.77 -1.94 -9.34
N PRO A 19 10.35 -2.56 -8.23
CA PRO A 19 9.70 -3.87 -8.27
C PRO A 19 8.32 -3.75 -8.92
N ALA A 20 7.93 -4.76 -9.70
CA ALA A 20 6.59 -4.81 -10.27
C ALA A 20 5.54 -4.80 -9.15
N LEU A 21 4.60 -3.86 -9.14
CA LEU A 21 3.61 -3.73 -8.07
C LEU A 21 2.82 -5.02 -7.81
N HIS A 22 2.51 -5.78 -8.87
CA HIS A 22 1.87 -7.10 -8.77
C HIS A 22 2.74 -8.15 -8.07
N GLN A 23 4.06 -8.07 -8.24
CA GLN A 23 5.02 -8.93 -7.55
C GLN A 23 5.10 -8.53 -6.07
N VAL A 24 5.21 -7.22 -5.81
CA VAL A 24 5.18 -6.67 -4.45
C VAL A 24 3.90 -7.09 -3.75
N LEU A 25 2.74 -7.00 -4.41
CA LEU A 25 1.45 -7.43 -3.87
C LEU A 25 1.45 -8.90 -3.49
N ARG A 26 1.84 -9.80 -4.41
CA ARG A 26 1.88 -11.24 -4.11
C ARG A 26 2.81 -11.56 -2.94
N GLU A 27 3.96 -10.91 -2.92
CA GLU A 27 4.90 -11.06 -1.82
C GLU A 27 4.36 -10.45 -0.53
N LEU A 28 3.70 -9.29 -0.59
CA LEU A 28 3.08 -8.62 0.54
C LEU A 28 2.01 -9.56 1.11
N GLU A 29 1.10 -10.07 0.29
CA GLU A 29 0.04 -10.97 0.72
C GLU A 29 0.55 -12.23 1.43
N GLY A 30 1.69 -12.78 0.99
CA GLY A 30 2.32 -13.95 1.62
C GLY A 30 3.36 -13.62 2.69
N GLY A 31 3.84 -12.39 2.75
CA GLY A 31 4.97 -11.98 3.57
C GLY A 31 4.59 -11.09 4.75
N ILE A 32 3.50 -10.33 4.65
CA ILE A 32 2.91 -9.61 5.77
C ILE A 32 1.84 -10.49 6.40
N ARG A 33 1.82 -10.57 7.73
CA ARG A 33 0.78 -11.32 8.44
C ARG A 33 -0.50 -10.49 8.51
N GLN A 34 -1.29 -10.56 7.44
CA GLN A 34 -2.67 -10.08 7.49
C GLN A 34 -3.39 -10.86 8.60
N SER A 35 -3.82 -10.18 9.65
CA SER A 35 -4.43 -10.82 10.81
C SER A 35 -5.91 -10.51 10.86
N ASP A 36 -6.71 -11.51 11.24
CA ASP A 36 -8.13 -11.33 11.50
C ASP A 36 -8.32 -10.49 12.77
N ARG A 37 -8.54 -9.18 12.62
CA ARG A 37 -8.83 -8.30 13.76
C ARG A 37 -10.33 -8.13 13.91
N GLN A 38 -10.84 -8.44 15.10
CA GLN A 38 -12.20 -8.07 15.47
C GLN A 38 -12.22 -6.61 15.93
N TYR A 39 -13.02 -5.79 15.23
CA TYR A 39 -13.25 -4.40 15.60
C TYR A 39 -14.75 -4.11 15.57
N TYR A 40 -15.30 -3.61 16.69
CA TYR A 40 -16.72 -3.23 16.82
C TYR A 40 -17.72 -4.31 16.35
N LEU A 41 -17.63 -5.53 16.88
CA LEU A 41 -18.51 -6.67 16.54
C LEU A 41 -18.41 -7.15 15.07
N ARG A 42 -17.41 -6.68 14.32
CA ARG A 42 -17.11 -7.14 12.96
C ARG A 42 -15.73 -7.76 12.93
N THR A 43 -15.64 -8.96 12.37
CA THR A 43 -14.37 -9.62 12.09
C THR A 43 -13.86 -9.09 10.76
N TYR A 44 -12.85 -8.23 10.81
CA TYR A 44 -12.12 -7.82 9.63
C TYR A 44 -10.98 -8.83 9.43
N ARG A 45 -11.19 -9.76 8.50
CA ARG A 45 -10.17 -10.71 8.05
C ARG A 45 -9.28 -9.99 7.03
N ASN A 46 -8.00 -10.31 6.99
CA ASN A 46 -7.03 -9.71 6.05
C ASN A 46 -6.85 -8.17 6.16
N VAL A 47 -6.72 -7.64 7.38
CA VAL A 47 -6.40 -6.21 7.58
C VAL A 47 -4.89 -6.02 7.65
N LEU A 48 -4.42 -4.94 7.04
CA LEU A 48 -3.04 -4.50 7.03
C LEU A 48 -2.89 -3.19 7.78
N VAL A 49 -1.71 -2.99 8.36
CA VAL A 49 -1.34 -1.74 9.02
C VAL A 49 -0.32 -1.01 8.14
N GLY A 50 -0.47 0.30 7.97
CA GLY A 50 0.45 1.11 7.15
C GLY A 50 1.90 0.98 7.59
N SER A 51 2.14 1.07 8.90
CA SER A 51 3.44 0.83 9.53
C SER A 51 4.03 -0.55 9.18
N GLU A 52 3.22 -1.61 9.24
CA GLU A 52 3.64 -2.98 8.87
C GLU A 52 3.95 -3.10 7.37
N VAL A 53 3.16 -2.46 6.50
CA VAL A 53 3.41 -2.44 5.05
C VAL A 53 4.70 -1.71 4.75
N VAL A 54 4.95 -0.57 5.39
CA VAL A 54 6.20 0.19 5.23
C VAL A 54 7.39 -0.60 5.76
N ASP A 55 7.29 -1.20 6.94
CA ASP A 55 8.36 -2.01 7.52
C ASP A 55 8.66 -3.23 6.65
N TRP A 56 7.62 -3.87 6.12
CA TRP A 56 7.76 -4.98 5.18
C TRP A 56 8.44 -4.57 3.88
N ILE A 57 8.05 -3.43 3.28
CA ILE A 57 8.68 -2.91 2.06
C ILE A 57 10.13 -2.50 2.35
N ALA A 58 10.37 -1.83 3.49
CA ALA A 58 11.70 -1.41 3.93
C ALA A 58 12.62 -2.61 4.26
N SER A 59 12.05 -3.77 4.58
CA SER A 59 12.79 -5.04 4.77
C SER A 59 13.31 -5.61 3.43
N ARG A 60 12.85 -5.10 2.29
CA ARG A 60 13.18 -5.65 0.98
C ARG A 60 14.45 -5.02 0.41
N PRO A 61 15.25 -5.79 -0.34
CA PRO A 61 16.53 -5.31 -0.86
C PRO A 61 16.40 -4.17 -1.88
N TYR A 62 15.19 -3.93 -2.40
CA TYR A 62 14.87 -2.84 -3.33
C TYR A 62 14.51 -1.53 -2.63
N CYS A 63 14.41 -1.53 -1.30
CA CYS A 63 14.04 -0.34 -0.53
C CYS A 63 15.08 -0.08 0.56
N SER A 64 15.69 1.11 0.55
CA SER A 64 16.74 1.46 1.51
C SER A 64 16.28 2.46 2.57
N SER A 65 15.05 2.96 2.47
CA SER A 65 14.53 4.00 3.35
C SER A 65 13.02 3.87 3.49
N ARG A 66 12.49 4.24 4.66
CA ARG A 66 11.04 4.27 4.90
C ARG A 66 10.31 5.20 3.93
N ASP A 67 10.95 6.29 3.52
CA ASP A 67 10.39 7.23 2.53
C ASP A 67 10.11 6.56 1.18
N HIS A 68 11.06 5.74 0.70
CA HIS A 68 10.90 4.98 -0.53
C HIS A 68 9.85 3.87 -0.39
N ALA A 69 9.74 3.29 0.82
CA ALA A 69 8.70 2.32 1.13
C ALA A 69 7.30 2.96 1.12
N VAL A 70 7.18 4.18 1.64
CA VAL A 70 5.95 4.98 1.56
C VAL A 70 5.59 5.29 0.10
N GLN A 71 6.56 5.61 -0.75
CA GLN A 71 6.30 5.81 -2.18
C GLN A 71 5.79 4.53 -2.87
N ILE A 72 6.35 3.36 -2.56
CA ILE A 72 5.87 2.08 -3.11
C ILE A 72 4.47 1.76 -2.58
N GLY A 73 4.22 1.95 -1.28
CA GLY A 73 2.89 1.78 -0.69
C GLY A 73 1.85 2.73 -1.30
N GLN A 74 2.23 3.97 -1.59
CA GLN A 74 1.38 4.93 -2.30
C GLN A 74 1.04 4.45 -3.71
N LYS A 75 2.01 3.87 -4.44
CA LYS A 75 1.76 3.27 -5.76
C LYS A 75 0.81 2.07 -5.68
N LEU A 76 0.89 1.26 -4.62
CA LEU A 76 -0.06 0.16 -4.40
C LEU A 76 -1.48 0.68 -4.13
N VAL A 77 -1.62 1.78 -3.39
CA VAL A 77 -2.91 2.44 -3.16
C VAL A 77 -3.47 3.02 -4.47
N ASP A 78 -2.64 3.73 -5.22
CA ASP A 78 -3.01 4.35 -6.50
C ASP A 78 -3.41 3.29 -7.56
N ALA A 79 -2.70 2.17 -7.58
CA ALA A 79 -3.04 1.03 -8.43
C ALA A 79 -4.31 0.27 -7.99
N GLY A 80 -4.88 0.59 -6.82
CA GLY A 80 -6.08 -0.04 -6.29
C GLY A 80 -5.84 -1.39 -5.60
N PHE A 81 -4.59 -1.74 -5.30
CA PHE A 81 -4.25 -2.94 -4.53
C PHE A 81 -4.43 -2.75 -3.03
N LEU A 82 -4.29 -1.52 -2.54
CA LEU A 82 -4.50 -1.17 -1.13
C LEU A 82 -5.59 -0.12 -1.01
N HIS A 83 -6.61 -0.39 -0.21
CA HIS A 83 -7.63 0.59 0.12
C HIS A 83 -7.45 1.10 1.53
N HIS A 84 -7.23 2.39 1.70
CA HIS A 84 -7.31 3.02 3.01
C HIS A 84 -8.76 3.00 3.50
N VAL A 85 -9.00 2.54 4.72
CA VAL A 85 -10.36 2.34 5.25
C VAL A 85 -11.16 3.66 5.31
N THR A 86 -10.50 4.82 5.48
CA THR A 86 -11.19 6.12 5.49
C THR A 86 -11.18 6.85 4.16
N HIS A 87 -10.41 6.41 3.15
CA HIS A 87 -10.20 7.12 1.87
C HIS A 87 -9.75 8.60 1.99
N GLU A 88 -9.44 9.07 3.20
CA GLU A 88 -9.23 10.50 3.48
C GLU A 88 -7.76 10.90 3.40
N HIS A 89 -6.86 9.91 3.37
CA HIS A 89 -5.42 10.13 3.43
C HIS A 89 -4.65 9.29 2.42
N PRO A 90 -3.54 9.82 1.87
CA PRO A 90 -2.55 9.04 1.15
C PRO A 90 -1.93 7.97 2.06
N PHE A 91 -1.26 6.99 1.44
CA PHE A 91 -0.51 5.99 2.16
C PHE A 91 0.57 6.65 3.03
N LYS A 92 0.63 6.23 4.30
CA LYS A 92 1.60 6.70 5.28
C LYS A 92 2.09 5.57 6.15
N ASP A 93 3.29 5.73 6.71
CA ASP A 93 3.91 4.82 7.68
C ASP A 93 3.30 4.92 9.09
N GLU A 94 2.00 5.23 9.17
CA GLU A 94 1.28 5.31 10.43
C GLU A 94 0.51 4.00 10.70
N ASP A 95 0.00 3.83 11.93
CA ASP A 95 -0.82 2.67 12.33
C ASP A 95 -2.26 2.75 11.75
N LEU A 96 -2.33 3.09 10.47
CA LEU A 96 -3.54 3.22 9.68
C LEU A 96 -3.95 1.86 9.13
N PHE A 97 -5.26 1.61 9.11
CA PHE A 97 -5.81 0.36 8.61
C PHE A 97 -6.03 0.43 7.12
N TYR A 98 -5.46 -0.55 6.42
CA TYR A 98 -5.66 -0.78 5.00
C TYR A 98 -6.28 -2.15 4.78
N ARG A 99 -7.08 -2.25 3.74
CA ARG A 99 -7.66 -3.51 3.25
C ARG A 99 -7.12 -3.80 1.86
N LEU A 100 -6.82 -5.07 1.61
CA LEU A 100 -6.63 -5.56 0.27
C LEU A 100 -8.02 -5.87 -0.31
N PRO A 101 -8.37 -5.38 -1.50
CA PRO A 101 -9.52 -5.91 -2.21
C PRO A 101 -9.27 -7.39 -2.54
N PRO A 102 -10.29 -8.25 -2.42
CA PRO A 102 -10.16 -9.62 -2.91
C PRO A 102 -9.93 -9.58 -4.43
N LEU A 103 -8.88 -10.26 -4.89
CA LEU A 103 -8.58 -10.52 -6.30
C LEU A 103 -9.67 -11.37 -6.96
#